data_AF-A0A3D3HZZ7-F1
#
_entry.id   AF-A0A3D3HZZ7-F1
#
_cell.length_a   1.000
_cell.length_b   1.000
_cell.length_c   1.000
_cell.angle_alpha   90.00
_cell.angle_beta   90.00
_cell.angle_gamma   90.00
#
_symmetry.space_group_name_H-M   'P 1'
#
loop_
_entity.id
_entity.type
_entity.pdbx_description
1 polymer ?
#
loop_
_entity_poly.entity_id
_entity_poly.type
_entity_poly.pdbx_seq_one_letter_code
_entity_poly.pdbx_strand_id
1 'polypeptide(L)'
;MMPHLGVLSEHFFDAARQVFEYDCIVKCGHCIAPVGQAKPGEVAITVSGDGVSESVKVGEIKVIPAGRGEFRELTVTPSRGLDIGAGKGKAVTQKFEGGTVGIIIDARGRPLNLSPDVKERVGKNREWLEAMGLPLP
;
A
#
# COMPACT_ATOMS: atom_id res chain seq x y z
N MET A 1 15.79 -20.87 -6.46
CA MET A 1 15.65 -20.64 -7.92
C MET A 1 16.39 -19.39 -8.39
N MET A 2 16.32 -18.27 -7.66
CA MET A 2 16.87 -16.96 -8.11
C MET A 2 18.35 -16.93 -8.52
N PRO A 3 19.32 -17.60 -7.84
CA PRO A 3 20.73 -17.52 -8.25
C PRO A 3 21.00 -18.06 -9.66
N HIS A 4 20.28 -19.11 -10.09
CA HIS A 4 20.43 -19.69 -11.42
C HIS A 4 19.84 -18.82 -12.53
N LEU A 5 18.87 -17.95 -12.21
CA LEU A 5 18.31 -17.00 -13.19
C LEU A 5 19.35 -15.95 -13.61
N GLY A 6 20.33 -15.64 -12.75
CA GLY A 6 21.46 -14.77 -13.10
C GLY A 6 22.24 -15.31 -14.30
N VAL A 7 22.70 -16.56 -14.21
CA VAL A 7 23.42 -17.24 -15.30
C VAL A 7 22.53 -17.40 -16.53
N LEU A 8 21.25 -17.77 -16.35
CA LEU A 8 20.30 -17.90 -17.46
C LEU A 8 20.11 -16.56 -18.20
N SER A 9 20.15 -15.42 -17.49
CA SER A 9 19.90 -14.11 -18.08
C SER A 9 20.98 -13.67 -19.07
N GLU A 10 22.21 -14.20 -18.96
CA GLU A 10 23.31 -13.91 -19.88
C GLU A 10 23.07 -14.49 -21.29
N HIS A 11 22.32 -15.59 -21.38
CA HIS A 11 22.03 -16.28 -22.64
C HIS A 11 20.57 -16.15 -23.09
N PHE A 12 19.63 -16.06 -22.14
CA PHE A 12 18.18 -16.06 -22.38
C PHE A 12 17.47 -15.04 -21.47
N PHE A 13 17.81 -13.76 -21.66
CA PHE A 13 17.31 -12.66 -20.83
C PHE A 13 15.78 -12.65 -20.67
N ASP A 14 15.01 -12.73 -21.76
CA ASP A 14 13.55 -12.64 -21.69
C ASP A 14 12.91 -13.81 -20.94
N ALA A 15 13.44 -15.03 -21.09
CA ALA A 15 12.98 -16.19 -20.36
C ALA A 15 13.30 -16.05 -18.86
N ALA A 16 14.53 -15.65 -18.53
CA ALA A 16 14.93 -15.41 -17.15
C ALA A 16 14.07 -14.30 -16.50
N ARG A 17 13.79 -13.22 -17.24
CA ARG A 17 12.93 -12.12 -16.81
C ARG A 17 11.49 -12.58 -16.56
N GLN A 18 10.91 -13.38 -17.46
CA GLN A 18 9.55 -13.91 -17.26
C GLN A 18 9.48 -14.79 -16.00
N VAL A 19 10.40 -15.75 -15.82
CA VAL A 19 10.40 -16.60 -14.61
C VAL A 19 10.60 -15.76 -13.36
N PHE A 20 11.46 -14.74 -13.41
CA PHE A 20 11.67 -13.85 -12.28
C PHE A 20 10.41 -13.06 -11.93
N GLU A 21 9.79 -12.39 -12.91
CA GLU A 21 8.63 -11.54 -12.69
C GLU A 21 7.39 -12.33 -12.29
N TYR A 22 7.15 -13.49 -12.89
CA TYR A 22 5.91 -14.24 -12.71
C TYR A 22 5.99 -15.31 -11.62
N ASP A 23 7.15 -15.96 -11.45
CA ASP A 23 7.28 -17.10 -10.54
C ASP A 23 8.10 -16.79 -9.27
N CYS A 24 8.94 -15.74 -9.30
CA CYS A 24 9.81 -15.40 -8.17
C CYS A 24 9.33 -14.20 -7.35
N ILE A 25 8.53 -13.30 -7.94
CA ILE A 25 8.03 -12.10 -7.26
C ILE A 25 6.52 -12.19 -7.07
N VAL A 26 6.10 -12.06 -5.81
CA VAL A 26 4.71 -11.77 -5.47
C VAL A 26 4.51 -10.26 -5.53
N LYS A 27 3.86 -9.78 -6.60
CA LYS A 27 3.41 -8.38 -6.67
C LYS A 27 2.25 -8.19 -5.70
N CYS A 28 2.46 -7.48 -4.60
CA CYS A 28 1.39 -7.16 -3.64
C CYS A 28 0.42 -6.08 -4.16
N GLY A 29 0.97 -5.10 -4.88
CA GLY A 29 0.29 -3.91 -5.39
C GLY A 29 0.95 -2.61 -4.91
N HIS A 30 0.49 -1.46 -5.42
CA HIS A 30 0.98 -0.16 -4.98
C HIS A 30 0.53 0.16 -3.55
N CYS A 31 1.43 0.74 -2.76
CA CYS A 31 1.16 1.20 -1.40
C CYS A 31 1.28 2.73 -1.31
N ILE A 32 0.19 3.38 -0.95
CA ILE A 32 0.08 4.82 -0.71
C ILE A 32 0.32 5.06 0.78
N ALA A 33 1.38 5.81 1.06
CA ALA A 33 2.08 5.73 2.32
C ALA A 33 2.51 7.13 2.79
N PRO A 34 1.59 7.96 3.32
CA PRO A 34 1.88 9.34 3.68
C PRO A 34 2.96 9.44 4.76
N VAL A 35 3.81 10.46 4.63
CA VAL A 35 4.84 10.87 5.58
C VAL A 35 4.38 12.10 6.36
N GLY A 36 4.55 12.07 7.68
CA GLY A 36 4.11 13.13 8.58
C GLY A 36 3.24 12.62 9.72
N GLN A 37 2.75 13.56 10.52
CA GLN A 37 1.90 13.30 11.68
C GLN A 37 0.56 14.04 11.50
N ALA A 38 -0.52 13.39 11.87
CA ALA A 38 -1.86 13.93 11.94
C ALA A 38 -2.54 13.34 13.19
N LYS A 39 -3.62 13.95 13.67
CA LYS A 39 -4.22 13.49 14.93
C LYS A 39 -4.96 12.16 14.70
N PRO A 40 -4.87 11.20 15.64
CA PRO A 40 -5.67 9.99 15.59
C PRO A 40 -7.16 10.31 15.41
N GLY A 41 -7.82 9.57 14.52
CA GLY A 41 -9.25 9.74 14.21
C GLY A 41 -9.58 10.79 13.15
N GLU A 42 -8.65 11.68 12.79
CA GLU A 42 -8.80 12.57 11.63
C GLU A 42 -8.61 11.78 10.32
N VAL A 43 -9.19 12.29 9.23
CA VAL A 43 -8.95 11.73 7.89
C VAL A 43 -7.51 12.03 7.48
N ALA A 44 -6.75 10.97 7.19
CA ALA A 44 -5.37 11.06 6.72
C ALA A 44 -5.30 11.21 5.20
N ILE A 45 -6.09 10.41 4.48
CA ILE A 45 -6.12 10.39 3.02
C ILE A 45 -7.57 10.26 2.54
N THR A 46 -7.91 11.03 1.51
CA THR A 46 -9.11 10.83 0.68
C THR A 46 -8.68 10.31 -0.68
N VAL A 47 -9.36 9.29 -1.19
CA VAL A 47 -9.11 8.71 -2.52
C VAL A 47 -10.39 8.75 -3.35
N SER A 48 -10.27 9.20 -4.59
CA SER A 48 -11.38 9.25 -5.55
C SER A 48 -10.93 8.93 -6.97
N GLY A 49 -11.76 8.25 -7.75
CA GLY A 49 -11.47 7.91 -9.16
C GLY A 49 -11.91 6.48 -9.48
N ASP A 50 -12.22 6.18 -10.75
CA ASP A 50 -12.62 4.84 -11.20
C ASP A 50 -13.72 4.15 -10.35
N GLY A 51 -14.70 4.93 -9.88
CA GLY A 51 -15.79 4.45 -9.02
C GLY A 51 -15.41 4.25 -7.54
N VAL A 52 -14.17 4.55 -7.16
CA VAL A 52 -13.70 4.56 -5.77
C VAL A 52 -14.00 5.92 -5.14
N SER A 53 -14.51 5.91 -3.91
CA SER A 53 -14.63 7.08 -3.05
C SER A 53 -14.42 6.64 -1.59
N GLU A 54 -13.23 6.89 -1.07
CA GLU A 54 -12.79 6.37 0.22
C GLU A 54 -12.13 7.48 1.06
N SER A 55 -12.35 7.44 2.37
CA SER A 55 -11.68 8.31 3.34
C SER A 55 -11.08 7.44 4.44
N VAL A 56 -9.76 7.49 4.55
CA VAL A 56 -8.98 6.63 5.45
C VAL A 56 -8.45 7.47 6.60
N LYS A 57 -8.72 7.07 7.84
CA LYS A 57 -8.31 7.82 9.03
C LYS A 57 -6.87 7.50 9.42
N VAL A 58 -6.28 8.40 10.21
CA VAL A 58 -4.96 8.19 10.82
C VAL A 58 -5.00 6.94 11.69
N GLY A 59 -4.05 6.03 11.45
CA GLY A 59 -3.95 4.76 12.16
C GLY A 59 -4.58 3.58 11.42
N GLU A 60 -5.26 3.80 10.28
CA GLU A 60 -5.95 2.74 9.54
C GLU A 60 -5.10 2.21 8.37
N ILE A 61 -5.44 1.00 7.93
CA ILE A 61 -5.08 0.45 6.63
C ILE A 61 -6.37 0.22 5.87
N LYS A 62 -6.39 0.53 4.58
CA LYS A 62 -7.49 0.21 3.67
C LYS A 62 -6.92 -0.41 2.40
N VAL A 63 -7.61 -1.40 1.86
CA VAL A 63 -7.26 -2.02 0.57
C VAL A 63 -8.37 -1.72 -0.43
N ILE A 64 -7.99 -1.14 -1.57
CA ILE A 64 -8.85 -0.98 -2.74
C ILE A 64 -8.64 -2.21 -3.63
N PRO A 65 -9.71 -2.97 -3.95
CA PRO A 65 -9.59 -4.17 -4.78
C PRO A 65 -9.07 -3.86 -6.19
N ALA A 66 -7.92 -4.45 -6.54
CA ALA A 66 -7.35 -4.44 -7.88
C ALA A 66 -6.36 -5.60 -8.00
N GLY A 67 -6.48 -6.40 -9.06
CA GLY A 67 -5.60 -7.54 -9.34
C GLY A 67 -4.24 -7.15 -9.90
N ARG A 68 -3.36 -8.14 -10.09
CA ARG A 68 -2.07 -7.97 -10.78
C ARG A 68 -2.31 -7.54 -12.24
N GLY A 69 -1.62 -6.49 -12.69
CA GLY A 69 -1.81 -5.92 -14.02
C GLY A 69 -3.08 -5.06 -14.18
N GLU A 70 -3.93 -4.98 -13.15
CA GLU A 70 -5.06 -4.05 -13.14
C GLU A 70 -4.60 -2.70 -12.59
N PHE A 71 -4.91 -1.64 -13.34
CA PHE A 71 -4.59 -0.27 -12.96
C PHE A 71 -5.87 0.52 -12.70
N ARG A 72 -5.84 1.36 -11.66
CA ARG A 72 -6.87 2.35 -11.35
C ARG A 72 -6.29 3.75 -11.43
N GLU A 73 -6.91 4.65 -12.17
CA GLU A 73 -6.58 6.07 -12.15
C GLU A 73 -7.27 6.73 -10.96
N LEU A 74 -6.46 7.10 -9.96
CA LEU A 74 -6.96 7.61 -8.68
C LEU A 74 -6.32 8.95 -8.37
N THR A 75 -7.13 9.86 -7.84
CA THR A 75 -6.69 11.07 -7.15
C THR A 75 -6.59 10.78 -5.66
N VAL A 76 -5.39 10.94 -5.12
CA VAL A 76 -5.08 10.73 -3.70
C VAL A 76 -4.78 12.08 -3.08
N THR A 77 -5.56 12.48 -2.08
CA THR A 77 -5.41 13.76 -1.38
C THR A 77 -5.03 13.51 0.07
N PRO A 78 -3.79 13.84 0.49
CA PRO A 78 -3.40 13.75 1.89
C PRO A 78 -3.92 14.95 2.68
N SER A 79 -4.08 14.77 3.99
CA SER A 79 -4.34 15.89 4.89
C SER A 79 -3.18 16.88 4.90
N ARG A 80 -3.42 18.12 5.34
CA ARG A 80 -2.46 19.24 5.23
C ARG A 80 -1.09 18.95 5.85
N GLY A 81 -1.02 18.12 6.88
CA GLY A 81 0.22 17.76 7.58
C GLY A 81 1.02 16.63 6.93
N LEU A 82 0.44 15.95 5.93
CA LEU A 82 0.94 14.72 5.36
C LEU A 82 1.43 14.91 3.92
N ASP A 83 2.45 14.15 3.54
CA ASP A 83 3.07 14.18 2.21
C ASP A 83 3.08 12.78 1.59
N ILE A 84 2.63 12.66 0.34
CA ILE A 84 2.63 11.41 -0.45
C ILE A 84 3.69 11.40 -1.56
N GLY A 85 4.66 12.32 -1.50
CA GLY A 85 5.77 12.45 -2.46
C GLY A 85 5.70 13.67 -3.37
N ALA A 86 4.62 14.47 -3.29
CA ALA A 86 4.45 15.69 -4.09
C ALA A 86 4.55 16.98 -3.26
N GLY A 87 4.78 16.87 -1.94
CA GLY A 87 4.73 17.95 -0.97
C GLY A 87 3.50 17.87 -0.07
N LYS A 88 3.59 18.51 1.10
CA LYS A 88 2.54 18.48 2.13
C LYS A 88 1.16 18.93 1.61
N GLY A 89 0.13 18.13 1.85
CA GLY A 89 -1.26 18.41 1.48
C GLY A 89 -1.54 18.45 -0.02
N LYS A 90 -0.56 18.11 -0.88
CA LYS A 90 -0.72 18.14 -2.32
C LYS A 90 -1.29 16.82 -2.81
N ALA A 91 -2.37 16.90 -3.57
CA ALA A 91 -2.97 15.75 -4.22
C ALA A 91 -2.11 15.24 -5.38
N VAL A 92 -2.16 13.93 -5.62
CA VAL A 92 -1.54 13.27 -6.77
C VAL A 92 -2.61 12.47 -7.51
N THR A 93 -2.70 12.66 -8.81
CA THR A 93 -3.51 11.82 -9.71
C THR A 93 -2.58 10.99 -10.57
N GLN A 94 -2.68 9.66 -10.47
CA GLN A 94 -1.89 8.74 -11.28
C GLN A 94 -2.55 7.36 -11.36
N LYS A 95 -2.01 6.49 -12.22
CA LYS A 95 -2.40 5.09 -12.29
C LYS A 95 -1.71 4.28 -11.19
N PHE A 96 -2.50 3.59 -10.38
CA PHE A 96 -2.00 2.68 -9.35
C PHE A 96 -2.26 1.23 -9.77
N GLU A 97 -1.22 0.39 -9.74
CA GLU A 97 -1.33 -1.05 -10.01
C GLU A 97 -1.80 -1.78 -8.75
N GLY A 98 -2.74 -2.70 -8.91
CA GLY A 98 -3.06 -3.71 -7.91
C GLY A 98 -2.05 -4.85 -7.84
N GLY A 99 -2.46 -5.94 -7.22
CA GLY A 99 -1.61 -7.13 -7.05
C GLY A 99 -2.35 -8.22 -6.30
N THR A 100 -1.58 -9.07 -5.62
CA THR A 100 -2.12 -10.16 -4.78
C THR A 100 -2.94 -9.62 -3.61
N VAL A 101 -2.64 -8.40 -3.13
CA VAL A 101 -3.38 -7.74 -2.04
C VAL A 101 -4.34 -6.70 -2.60
N GLY A 102 -3.88 -5.85 -3.52
CA GLY A 102 -4.64 -4.72 -4.05
C GLY A 102 -3.86 -3.41 -3.96
N ILE A 103 -4.55 -2.28 -4.15
CA ILE A 103 -3.95 -0.96 -3.90
C ILE A 103 -4.12 -0.67 -2.41
N ILE A 104 -3.01 -0.50 -1.70
CA ILE A 104 -2.96 -0.38 -0.25
C ILE A 104 -2.86 1.10 0.13
N ILE A 105 -3.70 1.56 1.05
CA ILE A 105 -3.57 2.86 1.71
C ILE A 105 -3.12 2.58 3.15
N ASP A 106 -1.88 2.94 3.46
CA ASP A 106 -1.27 2.75 4.77
C ASP A 106 -1.15 4.08 5.52
N ALA A 107 -2.23 4.43 6.22
CA ALA A 107 -2.37 5.65 7.00
C ALA A 107 -1.92 5.51 8.47
N ARG A 108 -1.13 4.47 8.80
CA ARG A 108 -0.63 4.25 10.17
C ARG A 108 0.31 5.36 10.68
N GLY A 109 0.84 6.18 9.78
CA GLY A 109 1.74 7.30 10.08
C GLY A 109 3.21 6.93 9.89
N ARG A 110 4.01 7.94 9.54
CA ARG A 110 5.46 7.81 9.34
C ARG A 110 6.15 9.04 9.97
N PRO A 111 6.89 8.88 11.09
CA PRO A 111 7.19 7.61 11.78
C PRO A 111 5.94 6.93 12.37
N LEU A 112 5.96 5.60 12.41
CA LEU A 112 4.91 4.78 13.00
C LEU A 112 4.97 4.92 14.53
N ASN A 113 3.93 5.47 15.13
CA ASN A 113 3.83 5.64 16.57
C ASN A 113 2.86 4.61 17.16
N LEU A 114 3.37 3.70 17.98
CA LEU A 114 2.59 2.64 18.62
C LEU A 114 2.34 2.99 20.08
N SER A 115 1.13 2.69 20.57
CA SER A 115 0.84 2.84 22.00
C SER A 115 1.81 2.00 22.84
N PRO A 116 2.30 2.47 24.00
CA PRO A 116 3.07 1.62 24.91
C PRO A 116 2.20 0.51 25.51
N ASP A 117 0.88 0.71 25.59
CA ASP A 117 -0.05 -0.28 26.12
C ASP A 117 -0.13 -1.51 25.20
N VAL A 118 -0.01 -2.70 25.79
CA VAL A 118 0.00 -3.96 25.06
C VAL A 118 -1.37 -4.26 24.46
N LYS A 119 -2.46 -3.99 25.19
CA LYS A 119 -3.82 -4.29 24.73
C LYS A 119 -4.20 -3.41 23.55
N GLU A 120 -3.88 -2.12 23.61
CA GLU A 120 -4.12 -1.19 22.50
C GLU A 120 -3.32 -1.58 21.25
N ARG A 121 -2.04 -1.96 21.40
CA ARG A 121 -1.22 -2.44 20.27
C ARG A 121 -1.75 -3.71 19.64
N VAL A 122 -2.16 -4.69 20.46
CA VAL A 122 -2.75 -5.93 19.95
C VAL A 122 -4.06 -5.64 19.22
N GLY A 123 -4.90 -4.75 19.76
CA GLY A 123 -6.12 -4.30 19.09
C GLY A 123 -5.84 -3.70 17.72
N LYS A 124 -4.88 -2.77 17.63
CA LYS A 124 -4.49 -2.16 16.35
C LYS A 124 -3.91 -3.15 15.35
N ASN A 125 -3.07 -4.09 15.80
CA ASN A 125 -2.56 -5.14 14.92
C ASN A 125 -3.68 -6.02 14.35
N ARG A 126 -4.70 -6.37 15.15
CA ARG A 126 -5.86 -7.14 14.68
C ARG A 126 -6.64 -6.36 13.62
N GLU A 127 -6.92 -5.08 13.86
CA GLU A 127 -7.57 -4.19 12.87
C GLU A 127 -6.79 -4.15 11.54
N TRP A 128 -5.45 -4.08 11.60
CA TRP A 128 -4.61 -4.05 10.40
C TRP A 128 -4.56 -5.38 9.65
N LEU A 129 -4.56 -6.51 10.37
CA LEU A 129 -4.64 -7.84 9.76
C LEU A 129 -5.98 -8.04 9.06
N GLU A 130 -7.09 -7.67 9.72
CA GLU A 130 -8.44 -7.71 9.13
C GLU A 130 -8.54 -6.85 7.87
N ALA A 131 -8.01 -5.62 7.90
CA ALA A 131 -8.01 -4.72 6.75
C ALA A 131 -7.28 -5.31 5.52
N MET A 132 -6.32 -6.21 5.74
CA MET A 132 -5.60 -6.93 4.68
C MET A 132 -6.24 -8.30 4.34
N GLY A 133 -7.35 -8.67 4.97
CA GLY A 133 -7.98 -9.97 4.79
C GLY A 133 -7.17 -11.15 5.36
N LEU A 134 -6.32 -10.89 6.36
CA LEU A 134 -5.46 -11.90 6.98
C LEU A 134 -6.14 -12.53 8.22
N PRO A 135 -5.82 -13.80 8.53
CA PRO A 135 -6.35 -14.46 9.72
C PRO A 135 -5.85 -13.79 11.01
N LEU A 136 -6.73 -13.74 12.01
CA LEU A 136 -6.38 -13.25 13.34
C LEU A 136 -5.67 -14.34 14.16
N PRO A 137 -4.62 -13.99 14.93
CA PRO A 137 -3.99 -14.88 15.89
C PRO A 137 -4.82 -15.08 17.16
#